data_AF-A0A917UXD8-F1
#
_entry.id   AF-A0A917UXD8-F1
#
_cell.length_a   1.000
_cell.length_b   1.000
_cell.length_c   1.000
_cell.angle_alpha   90.00
_cell.angle_beta   90.00
_cell.angle_gamma   90.00
#
_symmetry.space_group_name_H-M   'P 1'
#
loop_
_entity.id
_entity.type
_entity.pdbx_description
1 polymer ?
#
loop_
_entity_poly.entity_id
_entity_poly.type
_entity_poly.pdbx_seq_one_letter_code
_entity_poly.pdbx_strand_id
1 'polypeptide(L)'
;MHFLSSGVPHIPRSVWNVTLAGVALLLSACSTRDTLTGPPERPPEAVRADVIRLLPAATTDKPGWADVFQTAFSIQGIEPSPENICAVIAVTEQESTFQADPPVPGLAKIARAEIDRRAGALHVPTFLVDAALRIPSPDGRSYADRLAKVKTEGELSAIFEDLIGLVPLGQKLFGGLNPVRTGGPMQVSIAFAEADSRGYPYEIEGSLRREVFGREGGMYFGIAHLLGYPANYDRPLYRFADFNAGWYASRNAAFQAALSAATGVKLALDGDLIIHGSSRAGQTEMAARRLGPRLNMSEAEIRRALERGTGEDFERTDLYEAVFALARNRTGKVFPAAVLPGIRLESPKITRNLTTAWFADRVDARWKRCMSRAAVR
;
A
#
# COMPACT_ATOMS: atom_id res chain seq x y z
N MET A 1 69.25 -11.25 -50.87
CA MET A 1 69.45 -12.39 -51.80
C MET A 1 68.18 -13.22 -51.77
N HIS A 2 67.25 -12.98 -52.71
CA HIS A 2 66.99 -13.83 -53.91
C HIS A 2 66.43 -15.21 -53.51
N PHE A 3 65.10 -15.40 -53.52
CA PHE A 3 64.20 -15.77 -54.64
C PHE A 3 64.16 -17.28 -54.96
N LEU A 4 62.94 -17.73 -55.33
CA LEU A 4 62.53 -19.02 -55.91
C LEU A 4 62.15 -20.11 -54.89
N SER A 5 61.09 -20.92 -55.05
CA SER A 5 60.13 -21.10 -56.14
C SER A 5 58.93 -21.91 -55.62
N SER A 6 57.73 -21.47 -56.03
CA SER A 6 56.58 -22.22 -56.55
C SER A 6 56.48 -23.74 -56.34
N GLY A 7 55.33 -24.15 -55.79
CA GLY A 7 54.76 -25.50 -55.90
C GLY A 7 53.26 -25.48 -55.59
N VAL A 8 52.44 -25.20 -56.60
CA VAL A 8 50.97 -25.28 -56.54
C VAL A 8 50.54 -26.70 -56.95
N PRO A 9 49.77 -27.44 -56.13
CA PRO A 9 49.04 -28.60 -56.62
C PRO A 9 47.70 -28.19 -57.22
N HIS A 10 47.49 -28.60 -58.47
CA HIS A 10 46.22 -28.53 -59.18
C HIS A 10 45.15 -29.37 -58.48
N ILE A 11 43.99 -28.77 -58.17
CA ILE A 11 42.78 -29.48 -57.76
C ILE A 11 41.68 -29.24 -58.81
N PRO A 12 40.88 -30.27 -59.18
CA PRO A 12 40.07 -30.28 -60.40
C PRO A 12 38.89 -29.30 -60.38
N ARG A 13 38.58 -28.79 -61.58
CA ARG A 13 37.36 -28.03 -61.91
C ARG A 13 36.12 -28.92 -61.85
N SER A 14 35.61 -29.22 -60.66
CA SER A 14 34.29 -29.86 -60.52
C SER A 14 33.64 -29.66 -59.14
N VAL A 15 33.85 -28.51 -58.50
CA VAL A 15 33.12 -28.17 -57.26
C VAL A 15 32.80 -26.67 -57.24
N TRP A 16 32.01 -26.22 -58.22
CA TRP A 16 31.62 -24.80 -58.33
C TRP A 16 30.10 -24.58 -58.42
N ASN A 17 29.30 -25.53 -57.93
CA ASN A 17 27.83 -25.43 -57.94
C ASN A 17 27.14 -25.88 -56.63
N VAL A 18 27.85 -26.00 -55.50
CA VAL A 18 27.20 -26.33 -54.20
C VAL A 18 27.46 -25.26 -53.12
N THR A 19 28.39 -24.33 -53.34
CA THR A 19 28.77 -23.26 -52.40
C THR A 19 28.02 -21.94 -52.64
N LEU A 20 26.78 -21.98 -53.10
CA LEU A 20 25.88 -20.81 -53.14
C LEU A 20 24.48 -21.07 -52.54
N ALA A 21 24.17 -22.32 -52.18
CA ALA A 21 22.93 -22.65 -51.45
C ALA A 21 23.13 -22.80 -49.92
N GLY A 22 24.37 -22.95 -49.45
CA GLY A 22 24.67 -23.16 -48.02
C GLY A 22 24.89 -21.88 -47.19
N VAL A 23 25.15 -20.73 -47.83
CA VAL A 23 25.41 -19.46 -47.13
C VAL A 23 24.14 -18.61 -46.97
N ALA A 24 23.09 -18.86 -47.75
CA ALA A 24 21.79 -18.22 -47.58
C ALA A 24 20.94 -18.80 -46.43
N LEU A 25 21.31 -19.97 -45.89
CA LEU A 25 20.65 -20.62 -44.75
C LEU A 25 21.27 -20.28 -43.39
N LEU A 26 22.33 -19.46 -43.36
CA LEU A 26 23.00 -19.01 -42.13
C LEU A 26 22.71 -17.53 -41.79
N LEU A 27 21.85 -16.86 -42.57
CA LEU A 27 21.39 -15.49 -42.30
C LEU A 27 19.93 -15.39 -41.84
N SER A 28 19.22 -16.52 -41.68
CA SER A 28 17.86 -16.57 -41.12
C SER A 28 17.80 -17.12 -39.67
N ALA A 29 18.95 -17.37 -39.03
CA ALA A 29 19.03 -17.93 -37.68
C ALA A 29 19.22 -16.88 -36.55
N CYS A 30 19.06 -15.58 -36.85
CA CYS A 30 19.16 -14.50 -35.87
C CYS A 30 17.98 -13.52 -36.01
N SER A 31 16.77 -13.92 -35.66
CA SER A 31 15.72 -12.94 -35.29
C SER A 31 14.77 -13.39 -34.18
N THR A 32 14.78 -14.64 -33.75
CA THR A 32 14.18 -15.02 -32.47
C THR A 32 15.16 -14.73 -31.33
N ARG A 33 15.37 -13.44 -31.09
CA ARG A 33 15.49 -13.02 -29.69
C ARG A 33 14.11 -13.25 -29.12
N ASP A 34 13.95 -14.38 -28.42
CA ASP A 34 13.00 -14.47 -27.31
C ASP A 34 13.36 -13.30 -26.38
N THR A 35 12.75 -12.16 -26.68
CA THR A 35 12.52 -11.15 -25.68
C THR A 35 11.79 -11.89 -24.58
N LEU A 36 12.28 -11.72 -23.36
CA LEU A 36 11.61 -12.11 -22.13
C LEU A 36 10.29 -11.32 -22.07
N THR A 37 9.32 -11.70 -22.89
CA THR A 37 7.98 -11.17 -22.88
C THR A 37 7.25 -11.96 -21.81
N GLY A 38 6.85 -11.24 -20.74
CA GLY A 38 5.89 -11.77 -19.79
C GLY A 38 4.61 -12.23 -20.49
N PRO A 39 3.67 -12.83 -19.76
CA PRO A 39 2.37 -13.19 -20.32
C PRO A 39 1.78 -12.00 -21.10
N PRO A 40 1.20 -12.22 -22.29
CA PRO A 40 0.68 -11.14 -23.13
C PRO A 40 -0.29 -10.28 -22.32
N GLU A 41 -0.13 -8.96 -22.41
CA GLU A 41 -0.99 -8.01 -21.71
C GLU A 41 -2.45 -8.28 -22.07
N ARG A 42 -3.30 -8.52 -21.06
CA ARG A 42 -4.71 -8.85 -21.29
C ARG A 42 -5.41 -7.64 -21.90
N PRO A 43 -6.27 -7.83 -22.92
CA PRO A 43 -7.00 -6.71 -23.51
C PRO A 43 -7.81 -5.92 -22.46
N PRO A 44 -7.77 -4.58 -22.47
CA PRO A 44 -8.45 -3.74 -21.47
C PRO A 44 -9.94 -4.09 -21.27
N GLU A 45 -10.66 -4.38 -22.35
CA GLU A 45 -12.07 -4.77 -22.33
C GLU A 45 -12.31 -6.10 -21.62
N ALA A 46 -11.38 -7.06 -21.74
CA ALA A 46 -11.47 -8.33 -21.05
C ALA A 46 -11.26 -8.16 -19.53
N VAL A 47 -10.35 -7.27 -19.13
CA VAL A 47 -10.14 -6.90 -17.71
C VAL A 47 -11.40 -6.23 -17.16
N ARG A 48 -11.95 -5.25 -17.87
CA ARG A 48 -13.20 -4.58 -17.45
C ARG A 48 -14.37 -5.55 -17.32
N ALA A 49 -14.53 -6.47 -18.26
CA ALA A 49 -15.58 -7.49 -18.22
C ALA A 49 -15.43 -8.41 -16.99
N ASP A 50 -14.20 -8.83 -16.66
CA ASP A 50 -13.94 -9.60 -15.44
C ASP A 50 -14.29 -8.81 -14.18
N VAL A 51 -13.90 -7.54 -14.09
CA VAL A 51 -14.25 -6.68 -12.95
C VAL A 51 -15.77 -6.54 -12.81
N ILE A 52 -16.50 -6.16 -13.87
CA ILE A 52 -17.96 -6.01 -13.85
C ILE A 52 -18.65 -7.28 -13.32
N ARG A 53 -18.20 -8.44 -13.80
CA ARG A 53 -18.72 -9.75 -13.39
C ARG A 53 -18.44 -10.05 -11.92
N LEU A 54 -17.24 -9.73 -11.44
CA LEU A 54 -16.82 -10.03 -10.07
C LEU A 54 -17.33 -9.03 -9.03
N LEU A 55 -17.67 -7.80 -9.43
CA LEU A 55 -18.25 -6.78 -8.56
C LEU A 55 -19.55 -7.27 -7.89
N PRO A 56 -19.78 -6.93 -6.61
CA PRO A 56 -21.05 -7.19 -5.93
C PRO A 56 -22.27 -6.76 -6.77
N ALA A 57 -23.36 -7.52 -6.71
CA ALA A 57 -24.53 -7.26 -7.55
C ALA A 57 -25.14 -5.87 -7.32
N ALA A 58 -25.12 -5.38 -6.07
CA ALA A 58 -25.66 -4.09 -5.68
C ALA A 58 -24.75 -2.89 -6.00
N THR A 59 -23.55 -3.11 -6.56
CA THR A 59 -22.65 -2.01 -6.91
C THR A 59 -23.27 -1.17 -8.03
N THR A 60 -23.48 0.11 -7.74
CA THR A 60 -23.92 1.09 -8.74
C THR A 60 -22.76 1.46 -9.66
N ASP A 61 -23.05 1.69 -10.94
CA ASP A 61 -22.07 2.11 -11.94
C ASP A 61 -20.84 1.17 -12.05
N LYS A 62 -21.12 -0.14 -12.22
CA LYS A 62 -20.07 -1.14 -12.44
C LYS A 62 -19.10 -0.80 -13.59
N PRO A 63 -19.56 -0.24 -14.74
CA PRO A 63 -18.64 0.15 -15.80
C PRO A 63 -17.60 1.18 -15.34
N GLY A 64 -18.03 2.25 -14.65
CA GLY A 64 -17.11 3.27 -14.16
C GLY A 64 -16.10 2.75 -13.12
N TRP A 65 -16.47 1.78 -12.28
CA TRP A 65 -15.50 1.11 -11.40
C TRP A 65 -14.51 0.25 -12.19
N ALA A 66 -15.00 -0.48 -13.19
CA ALA A 66 -14.15 -1.34 -14.01
C ALA A 66 -13.11 -0.55 -14.83
N ASP A 67 -13.47 0.64 -15.32
CA ASP A 67 -12.54 1.55 -15.98
C ASP A 67 -11.38 1.93 -15.05
N VAL A 68 -11.68 2.37 -13.83
CA VAL A 68 -10.66 2.77 -12.84
C VAL A 68 -9.76 1.59 -12.43
N PHE A 69 -10.31 0.39 -12.25
CA PHE A 69 -9.52 -0.82 -12.02
C PHE A 69 -8.55 -1.08 -13.16
N GLN A 70 -9.03 -1.03 -14.40
CA GLN A 70 -8.21 -1.31 -15.58
C GLN A 70 -7.09 -0.27 -15.73
N THR A 71 -7.40 1.01 -15.57
CA THR A 71 -6.41 2.10 -15.63
C THR A 71 -5.35 1.92 -14.54
N ALA A 72 -5.75 1.70 -13.28
CA ALA A 72 -4.82 1.50 -12.19
C ALA A 72 -3.91 0.29 -12.40
N PHE A 73 -4.47 -0.87 -12.79
CA PHE A 73 -3.68 -2.08 -13.04
C PHE A 73 -2.69 -1.92 -14.19
N SER A 74 -3.10 -1.30 -15.29
CA SER A 74 -2.23 -1.08 -16.45
C SER A 74 -1.07 -0.15 -16.10
N ILE A 75 -1.34 0.99 -15.45
CA ILE A 75 -0.31 2.00 -15.15
C ILE A 75 0.66 1.53 -14.06
N GLN A 76 0.14 0.82 -13.06
CA GLN A 76 0.97 0.31 -11.95
C GLN A 76 1.65 -1.01 -12.29
N GLY A 77 1.43 -1.57 -13.49
CA GLY A 77 2.00 -2.86 -13.90
C GLY A 77 1.52 -4.04 -13.05
N ILE A 78 0.31 -3.95 -12.49
CA ILE A 78 -0.28 -4.99 -11.65
C ILE A 78 -1.01 -5.99 -12.56
N GLU A 79 -0.70 -7.27 -12.38
CA GLU A 79 -1.38 -8.33 -13.12
C GLU A 79 -2.89 -8.34 -12.80
N PRO A 80 -3.79 -8.27 -13.80
CA PRO A 80 -5.24 -8.33 -13.62
C PRO A 80 -5.74 -9.78 -13.40
N SER A 81 -5.14 -10.49 -12.44
CA SER A 81 -5.54 -11.83 -12.05
C SER A 81 -6.84 -11.81 -11.24
N PRO A 82 -7.63 -12.92 -11.23
CA PRO A 82 -8.79 -13.02 -10.36
C PRO A 82 -8.47 -12.73 -8.89
N GLU A 83 -7.31 -13.16 -8.41
CA GLU A 83 -6.83 -12.95 -7.05
C GLU A 83 -6.66 -11.46 -6.73
N ASN A 84 -6.00 -10.71 -7.63
CA ASN A 84 -5.77 -9.27 -7.47
C ASN A 84 -7.07 -8.46 -7.63
N ILE A 85 -7.89 -8.78 -8.63
CA ILE A 85 -9.21 -8.14 -8.81
C ILE A 85 -10.05 -8.35 -7.54
N CYS A 86 -10.13 -9.59 -7.05
CA CYS A 86 -10.90 -9.90 -5.85
C CYS A 86 -10.32 -9.27 -4.58
N ALA A 87 -9.01 -9.05 -4.49
CA ALA A 87 -8.38 -8.37 -3.36
C ALA A 87 -8.84 -6.91 -3.29
N VAL A 88 -8.77 -6.20 -4.42
CA VAL A 88 -9.23 -4.80 -4.51
C VAL A 88 -10.73 -4.70 -4.26
N ILE A 89 -11.54 -5.61 -4.84
CA ILE A 89 -12.99 -5.65 -4.58
C ILE A 89 -13.28 -5.86 -3.10
N ALA A 90 -12.58 -6.79 -2.45
CA ALA A 90 -12.80 -7.14 -1.05
C ALA A 90 -12.51 -5.97 -0.11
N VAL A 91 -11.39 -5.26 -0.32
CA VAL A 91 -11.03 -4.07 0.46
C VAL A 91 -12.02 -2.94 0.19
N THR A 92 -12.30 -2.63 -1.08
CA THR A 92 -13.25 -1.55 -1.44
C THR A 92 -14.65 -1.80 -0.88
N GLU A 93 -15.14 -3.05 -0.92
CA GLU A 93 -16.43 -3.43 -0.34
C GLU A 93 -16.43 -3.28 1.20
N GLN A 94 -15.32 -3.61 1.85
CA GLN A 94 -15.18 -3.48 3.31
C GLN A 94 -15.12 -2.02 3.76
N GLU A 95 -14.41 -1.16 3.02
CA GLU A 95 -14.14 0.22 3.41
C GLU A 95 -15.31 1.16 3.10
N SER A 96 -15.92 1.03 1.92
CA SER A 96 -16.91 2.01 1.45
C SER A 96 -18.16 1.42 0.83
N THR A 97 -18.18 0.10 0.57
CA THR A 97 -19.24 -0.51 -0.25
C THR A 97 -19.34 0.16 -1.63
N PHE A 98 -18.19 0.47 -2.26
CA PHE A 98 -18.10 1.14 -3.55
C PHE A 98 -18.78 2.53 -3.58
N GLN A 99 -18.45 3.36 -2.61
CA GLN A 99 -18.80 4.78 -2.58
C GLN A 99 -17.53 5.59 -2.38
N ALA A 100 -17.30 6.63 -3.19
CA ALA A 100 -16.04 7.37 -3.12
C ALA A 100 -15.88 8.13 -1.79
N ASP A 101 -16.93 8.82 -1.37
CA ASP A 101 -16.96 9.58 -0.11
C ASP A 101 -18.29 9.29 0.62
N PRO A 102 -18.41 8.13 1.30
CA PRO A 102 -19.66 7.70 1.92
C PRO A 102 -20.05 8.61 3.10
N PRO A 103 -21.35 8.83 3.32
CA PRO A 103 -21.80 9.59 4.48
C PRO A 103 -21.50 8.84 5.78
N VAL A 104 -20.98 9.56 6.77
CA VAL A 104 -20.72 9.06 8.12
C VAL A 104 -21.88 9.48 9.04
N PRO A 105 -22.64 8.53 9.61
CA PRO A 105 -23.74 8.84 10.51
C PRO A 105 -23.28 9.68 11.71
N GLY A 106 -23.92 10.83 11.91
CA GLY A 106 -23.63 11.73 13.02
C GLY A 106 -22.30 12.49 12.93
N LEU A 107 -21.66 12.55 11.74
CA LEU A 107 -20.34 13.16 11.56
C LEU A 107 -20.24 14.59 12.13
N ALA A 108 -21.24 15.44 11.88
CA ALA A 108 -21.30 16.80 12.42
C ALA A 108 -21.11 16.84 13.95
N LYS A 109 -21.80 15.96 14.67
CA LYS A 109 -21.70 15.86 16.14
C LYS A 109 -20.33 15.33 16.57
N ILE A 110 -19.80 14.33 15.87
CA ILE A 110 -18.47 13.75 16.15
C ILE A 110 -17.38 14.80 15.94
N ALA A 111 -17.40 15.50 14.80
CA ALA A 111 -16.45 16.55 14.47
C ALA A 111 -16.50 17.68 15.51
N ARG A 112 -17.69 18.15 15.88
CA ARG A 112 -17.87 19.18 16.90
C ARG A 112 -17.31 18.74 18.26
N ALA A 113 -17.63 17.52 18.71
CA ALA A 113 -17.14 16.99 19.98
C ALA A 113 -15.61 16.85 19.99
N GLU A 114 -14.99 16.45 18.87
CA GLU A 114 -13.52 16.35 18.78
C GLU A 114 -12.85 17.73 18.79
N ILE A 115 -13.44 18.74 18.15
CA ILE A 115 -12.97 20.14 18.25
C ILE A 115 -13.01 20.61 19.70
N ASP A 116 -14.15 20.44 20.38
CA ASP A 116 -14.33 20.86 21.77
C ASP A 116 -13.37 20.11 22.71
N ARG A 117 -13.16 18.80 22.49
CA ARG A 117 -12.19 17.99 23.26
C ARG A 117 -10.75 18.49 23.09
N ARG A 118 -10.33 18.77 21.86
CA ARG A 118 -8.97 19.29 21.58
C ARG A 118 -8.77 20.70 22.15
N ALA A 119 -9.77 21.57 22.02
CA ALA A 119 -9.75 22.90 22.62
C ALA A 119 -9.64 22.82 24.15
N GLY A 120 -10.44 21.96 24.78
CA GLY A 120 -10.38 21.72 26.22
C GLY A 120 -9.03 21.18 26.70
N ALA A 121 -8.40 20.27 25.94
CA ALA A 121 -7.05 19.78 26.23
C ALA A 121 -5.98 20.88 26.19
N LEU A 122 -6.23 21.95 25.43
CA LEU A 122 -5.40 23.15 25.35
C LEU A 122 -5.90 24.30 26.26
N HIS A 123 -6.86 24.03 27.16
CA HIS A 123 -7.48 25.01 28.04
C HIS A 123 -8.11 26.22 27.32
N VAL A 124 -8.56 26.03 26.08
CA VAL A 124 -9.28 27.05 25.31
C VAL A 124 -10.77 26.99 25.69
N PRO A 125 -11.35 28.08 26.22
CA PRO A 125 -12.78 28.13 26.57
C PRO A 125 -13.71 27.91 25.37
N THR A 126 -14.80 27.17 25.56
CA THR A 126 -15.77 26.83 24.49
C THR A 126 -16.34 28.05 23.77
N PHE A 127 -16.61 29.15 24.48
CA PHE A 127 -17.15 30.36 23.85
C PHE A 127 -16.18 31.01 22.84
N LEU A 128 -14.86 30.83 23.01
CA LEU A 128 -13.86 31.28 22.04
C LEU A 128 -13.88 30.39 20.79
N VAL A 129 -14.06 29.08 20.96
CA VAL A 129 -14.24 28.14 19.84
C VAL A 129 -15.49 28.51 19.05
N ASP A 130 -16.61 28.76 19.74
CA ASP A 130 -17.86 29.18 19.09
C ASP A 130 -17.71 30.50 18.34
N ALA A 131 -16.99 31.48 18.91
CA ALA A 131 -16.71 32.74 18.23
C ALA A 131 -15.85 32.52 16.98
N ALA A 132 -14.80 31.69 17.06
CA ALA A 132 -13.95 31.38 15.92
C ALA A 132 -14.72 30.65 14.79
N LEU A 133 -15.61 29.71 15.13
CA LEU A 133 -16.42 29.00 14.14
C LEU A 133 -17.51 29.86 13.47
N ARG A 134 -17.82 31.04 14.02
CA ARG A 134 -18.75 32.00 13.38
C ARG A 134 -18.11 32.79 12.23
N ILE A 135 -16.79 32.71 12.05
CA ILE A 135 -16.10 33.35 10.92
C ILE A 135 -16.75 32.86 9.61
N PRO A 136 -17.06 33.78 8.67
CA PRO A 136 -17.57 33.40 7.37
C PRO A 136 -16.48 32.67 6.58
N SER A 137 -16.86 31.56 5.97
CA SER A 137 -16.01 30.82 5.04
C SER A 137 -16.10 31.42 3.63
N PRO A 138 -15.27 30.97 2.66
CA PRO A 138 -15.29 31.48 1.29
C PRO A 138 -16.65 31.41 0.58
N ASP A 139 -17.55 30.52 1.01
CA ASP A 139 -18.90 30.37 0.46
C ASP A 139 -19.96 31.28 1.12
N GLY A 140 -19.54 32.17 2.03
CA GLY A 140 -20.41 33.11 2.75
C GLY A 140 -21.12 32.54 3.99
N ARG A 141 -21.11 31.22 4.21
CA ARG A 141 -21.65 30.59 5.43
C ARG A 141 -20.60 30.55 6.53
N SER A 142 -21.02 30.51 7.79
CA SER A 142 -20.07 30.32 8.89
C SER A 142 -19.48 28.89 8.89
N TYR A 143 -18.28 28.71 9.42
CA TYR A 143 -17.70 27.37 9.63
C TYR A 143 -18.60 26.51 10.54
N ALA A 144 -19.27 27.11 11.52
CA ALA A 144 -20.26 26.44 12.37
C ALA A 144 -21.42 25.86 11.55
N ASP A 145 -21.99 26.64 10.61
CA ASP A 145 -23.09 26.18 9.76
C ASP A 145 -22.67 25.06 8.81
N ARG A 146 -21.45 25.14 8.26
CA ARG A 146 -20.86 24.10 7.41
C ARG A 146 -20.63 22.82 8.20
N LEU A 147 -20.00 22.91 9.38
CA LEU A 147 -19.77 21.77 10.27
C LEU A 147 -21.08 21.13 10.74
N ALA A 148 -22.13 21.91 11.02
CA ALA A 148 -23.42 21.38 11.44
C ALA A 148 -24.12 20.53 10.37
N LYS A 149 -23.77 20.74 9.09
CA LYS A 149 -24.38 20.06 7.93
C LYS A 149 -23.47 19.02 7.28
N VAL A 150 -22.23 18.89 7.74
CA VAL A 150 -21.24 17.97 7.17
C VAL A 150 -21.71 16.52 7.28
N LYS A 151 -21.59 15.77 6.19
CA LYS A 151 -22.00 14.36 6.11
C LYS A 151 -20.85 13.44 5.77
N THR A 152 -19.85 13.92 5.03
CA THR A 152 -18.75 13.08 4.54
C THR A 152 -17.39 13.53 5.05
N GLU A 153 -16.40 12.65 4.97
CA GLU A 153 -15.04 12.96 5.40
C GLU A 153 -14.35 13.92 4.45
N GLY A 154 -14.64 13.82 3.15
CA GLY A 154 -14.16 14.77 2.15
C GLY A 154 -14.68 16.18 2.41
N GLU A 155 -15.97 16.35 2.73
CA GLU A 155 -16.53 17.65 3.11
C GLU A 155 -15.86 18.21 4.38
N LEU A 156 -15.63 17.36 5.39
CA LEU A 156 -14.95 17.78 6.62
C LEU A 156 -13.49 18.19 6.34
N SER A 157 -12.80 17.46 5.47
CA SER A 157 -11.45 17.81 5.03
C SER A 157 -11.44 19.16 4.30
N ALA A 158 -12.38 19.39 3.40
CA ALA A 158 -12.48 20.65 2.65
C ALA A 158 -12.77 21.84 3.57
N ILE A 159 -13.65 21.68 4.57
CA ILE A 159 -13.90 22.71 5.60
C ILE A 159 -12.59 23.07 6.33
N PHE A 160 -11.79 22.07 6.69
CA PHE A 160 -10.51 22.28 7.36
C PHE A 160 -9.50 22.99 6.44
N GLU A 161 -9.38 22.57 5.18
CA GLU A 161 -8.50 23.20 4.19
C GLU A 161 -8.87 24.66 3.95
N ASP A 162 -10.16 24.97 3.83
CA ASP A 162 -10.62 26.36 3.69
C ASP A 162 -10.23 27.22 4.90
N LEU A 163 -10.38 26.67 6.12
CA LEU A 163 -10.07 27.38 7.36
C LEU A 163 -8.60 27.76 7.45
N ILE A 164 -7.69 26.81 7.20
CA ILE A 164 -6.25 27.09 7.24
C ILE A 164 -5.80 27.91 6.03
N GLY A 165 -6.55 27.87 4.92
CA GLY A 165 -6.33 28.71 3.75
C GLY A 165 -6.53 30.21 4.00
N LEU A 166 -7.24 30.59 5.07
CA LEU A 166 -7.40 32.00 5.47
C LEU A 166 -6.09 32.64 5.93
N VAL A 167 -5.12 31.83 6.39
CA VAL A 167 -3.85 32.31 6.91
C VAL A 167 -2.79 32.16 5.82
N PRO A 168 -1.97 33.19 5.52
CA PRO A 168 -0.84 33.05 4.60
C PRO A 168 0.06 31.88 5.00
N LEU A 169 0.41 31.03 4.04
CA LEU A 169 1.16 29.78 4.26
C LEU A 169 0.46 28.75 5.16
N GLY A 170 -0.82 28.94 5.51
CA GLY A 170 -1.52 28.09 6.47
C GLY A 170 -1.63 26.63 6.03
N GLN A 171 -1.74 26.36 4.73
CA GLN A 171 -1.67 24.99 4.21
C GLN A 171 -0.33 24.30 4.52
N LYS A 172 0.79 25.02 4.33
CA LYS A 172 2.13 24.50 4.61
C LYS A 172 2.40 24.33 6.11
N LEU A 173 1.85 25.22 6.94
CA LEU A 173 2.08 25.23 8.39
C LEU A 173 1.13 24.32 9.16
N PHE A 174 -0.12 24.21 8.71
CA PHE A 174 -1.21 23.59 9.47
C PHE A 174 -1.94 22.46 8.71
N GLY A 175 -1.64 22.19 7.44
CA GLY A 175 -2.27 21.09 6.69
C GLY A 175 -2.04 19.74 7.35
N GLY A 176 -0.86 19.58 7.97
CA GLY A 176 -0.51 18.47 8.84
C GLY A 176 -1.34 18.33 10.11
N LEU A 177 -2.30 19.22 10.40
CA LEU A 177 -3.22 19.12 11.55
C LEU A 177 -4.63 18.63 11.17
N ASN A 178 -4.90 18.43 9.87
CA ASN A 178 -6.19 17.94 9.40
C ASN A 178 -6.52 16.59 10.07
N PRO A 179 -7.66 16.46 10.77
CA PRO A 179 -8.00 15.22 11.48
C PRO A 179 -8.31 14.06 10.52
N VAL A 180 -8.69 14.35 9.27
CA VAL A 180 -8.96 13.33 8.25
C VAL A 180 -7.64 12.95 7.56
N ARG A 181 -7.19 11.73 7.78
CA ARG A 181 -5.89 11.22 7.30
C ARG A 181 -6.00 10.18 6.20
N THR A 182 -7.18 9.60 6.05
CA THR A 182 -7.51 8.61 5.04
C THR A 182 -8.72 9.10 4.25
N GLY A 183 -8.85 8.66 3.01
CA GLY A 183 -9.97 9.07 2.17
C GLY A 183 -10.26 8.10 1.04
N GLY A 184 -11.38 8.34 0.37
CA GLY A 184 -11.75 7.62 -0.82
C GLY A 184 -12.38 6.25 -0.56
N PRO A 185 -12.70 5.52 -1.64
CA PRO A 185 -13.40 4.24 -1.60
C PRO A 185 -12.60 3.10 -0.96
N MET A 186 -11.27 3.25 -0.85
CA MET A 186 -10.38 2.30 -0.18
C MET A 186 -9.78 2.84 1.13
N GLN A 187 -10.19 4.03 1.61
CA GLN A 187 -9.67 4.63 2.85
C GLN A 187 -8.13 4.71 2.91
N VAL A 188 -7.50 5.08 1.80
CA VAL A 188 -6.03 5.17 1.71
C VAL A 188 -5.50 6.41 2.41
N SER A 189 -4.31 6.30 3.02
CA SER A 189 -3.62 7.42 3.66
C SER A 189 -3.31 8.55 2.67
N ILE A 190 -3.64 9.78 3.03
CA ILE A 190 -3.30 10.97 2.24
C ILE A 190 -1.78 11.14 2.15
N ALA A 191 -1.05 10.85 3.23
CA ALA A 191 0.40 10.95 3.23
C ALA A 191 1.05 9.90 2.30
N PHE A 192 0.43 8.72 2.18
CA PHE A 192 0.85 7.71 1.22
C PHE A 192 0.62 8.21 -0.22
N ALA A 193 -0.59 8.70 -0.52
CA ALA A 193 -0.90 9.24 -1.83
C ALA A 193 0.03 10.40 -2.24
N GLU A 194 0.33 11.33 -1.32
CA GLU A 194 1.27 12.42 -1.55
C GLU A 194 2.70 11.94 -1.83
N ALA A 195 3.14 10.87 -1.16
CA ALA A 195 4.45 10.27 -1.40
C ALA A 195 4.52 9.49 -2.73
N ASP A 196 3.39 8.93 -3.17
CA ASP A 196 3.28 8.03 -4.32
C ASP A 196 2.59 8.67 -5.54
N SER A 197 2.47 9.99 -5.59
CA SER A 197 1.70 10.71 -6.62
C SER A 197 2.35 10.72 -8.01
N ARG A 198 3.57 10.20 -8.14
CA ARG A 198 4.32 10.22 -9.39
C ARG A 198 3.72 9.21 -10.37
N GLY A 199 3.34 9.67 -11.55
CA GLY A 199 2.73 8.79 -12.57
C GLY A 199 1.21 8.62 -12.40
N TYR A 200 0.59 9.39 -11.49
CA TYR A 200 -0.86 9.50 -11.44
C TYR A 200 -1.41 10.01 -12.79
N PRO A 201 -2.39 9.32 -13.40
CA PRO A 201 -2.75 9.59 -14.80
C PRO A 201 -3.87 10.61 -15.00
N TYR A 202 -4.59 10.98 -13.94
CA TYR A 202 -5.72 11.88 -14.03
C TYR A 202 -5.30 13.32 -13.69
N GLU A 203 -5.99 14.29 -14.29
CA GLU A 203 -5.80 15.69 -13.94
C GLU A 203 -6.30 15.93 -12.50
N ILE A 204 -5.51 16.64 -11.70
CA ILE A 204 -5.87 16.94 -10.31
C ILE A 204 -6.58 18.30 -10.26
N GLU A 205 -7.87 18.28 -9.99
CA GLU A 205 -8.64 19.50 -9.71
C GLU A 205 -8.47 19.94 -8.25
N GLY A 206 -7.54 20.86 -8.01
CA GLY A 206 -7.28 21.42 -6.68
C GLY A 206 -6.11 20.74 -5.97
N SER A 207 -6.37 19.97 -4.92
CA SER A 207 -5.34 19.30 -4.13
C SER A 207 -5.38 17.80 -4.30
N LEU A 208 -4.21 17.14 -4.23
CA LEU A 208 -4.15 15.67 -4.24
C LEU A 208 -4.97 15.06 -3.10
N ARG A 209 -5.01 15.74 -1.95
CA ARG A 209 -5.87 15.37 -0.84
C ARG A 209 -7.34 15.27 -1.25
N ARG A 210 -7.87 16.26 -1.99
CA ARG A 210 -9.24 16.23 -2.51
C ARG A 210 -9.42 15.10 -3.52
N GLU A 211 -8.42 14.89 -4.39
CA GLU A 211 -8.42 13.84 -5.38
C GLU A 211 -8.56 12.43 -4.76
N VAL A 212 -7.92 12.19 -3.61
CA VAL A 212 -8.03 10.91 -2.89
C VAL A 212 -9.46 10.61 -2.45
N PHE A 213 -10.32 11.61 -2.17
CA PHE A 213 -11.73 11.37 -1.86
C PHE A 213 -12.56 11.02 -3.10
N GLY A 214 -12.02 11.22 -4.30
CA GLY A 214 -12.60 10.82 -5.56
C GLY A 214 -12.51 9.31 -5.81
N ARG A 215 -13.25 8.86 -6.82
CA ARG A 215 -13.20 7.47 -7.27
C ARG A 215 -11.82 7.14 -7.83
N GLU A 216 -11.30 7.98 -8.71
CA GLU A 216 -10.04 7.77 -9.44
C GLU A 216 -8.86 7.77 -8.47
N GLY A 217 -8.66 8.87 -7.74
CA GLY A 217 -7.56 9.00 -6.78
C GLY A 217 -7.58 7.92 -5.70
N GLY A 218 -8.70 7.77 -5.00
CA GLY A 218 -8.77 6.85 -3.87
C GLY A 218 -8.69 5.37 -4.26
N MET A 219 -9.12 4.99 -5.48
CA MET A 219 -8.86 3.65 -6.00
C MET A 219 -7.41 3.50 -6.46
N TYR A 220 -6.85 4.45 -7.20
CA TYR A 220 -5.48 4.36 -7.71
C TYR A 220 -4.47 4.19 -6.57
N PHE A 221 -4.50 5.09 -5.58
CA PHE A 221 -3.60 5.02 -4.43
C PHE A 221 -3.93 3.86 -3.49
N GLY A 222 -5.21 3.49 -3.35
CA GLY A 222 -5.62 2.33 -2.59
C GLY A 222 -5.11 1.01 -3.19
N ILE A 223 -5.16 0.87 -4.51
CA ILE A 223 -4.63 -0.28 -5.24
C ILE A 223 -3.10 -0.34 -5.10
N ALA A 224 -2.41 0.80 -5.25
CA ALA A 224 -0.98 0.88 -5.03
C ALA A 224 -0.60 0.49 -3.58
N HIS A 225 -1.34 0.98 -2.58
CA HIS A 225 -1.12 0.60 -1.18
C HIS A 225 -1.40 -0.89 -0.92
N LEU A 226 -2.37 -1.49 -1.59
CA LEU A 226 -2.69 -2.91 -1.41
C LEU A 226 -1.71 -3.84 -2.12
N LEU A 227 -1.37 -3.55 -3.37
CA LEU A 227 -0.71 -4.47 -4.30
C LEU A 227 0.65 -3.98 -4.81
N GLY A 228 0.97 -2.70 -4.65
CA GLY A 228 2.17 -2.03 -5.18
C GLY A 228 3.47 -2.33 -4.45
N TYR A 229 3.49 -3.34 -3.58
CA TYR A 229 4.71 -3.80 -2.90
C TYR A 229 4.81 -5.33 -2.95
N PRO A 230 6.03 -5.88 -3.09
CA PRO A 230 6.25 -7.31 -3.07
C PRO A 230 5.95 -7.85 -1.67
N ALA A 231 5.15 -8.92 -1.59
CA ALA A 231 4.92 -9.61 -0.33
C ALA A 231 4.71 -11.10 -0.61
N ASN A 232 5.62 -11.91 -0.06
CA ASN A 232 5.65 -13.36 -0.25
C ASN A 232 4.87 -14.06 0.87
N TYR A 233 3.61 -13.66 1.04
CA TYR A 233 2.72 -14.27 2.02
C TYR A 233 2.08 -15.53 1.45
N ASP A 234 2.06 -16.60 2.25
CA ASP A 234 1.34 -17.85 1.97
C ASP A 234 -0.18 -17.64 1.87
N ARG A 235 -0.69 -16.55 2.45
CA ARG A 235 -2.10 -16.20 2.47
C ARG A 235 -2.33 -14.71 2.20
N PRO A 236 -3.31 -14.34 1.36
CA PRO A 236 -3.72 -12.94 1.16
C PRO A 236 -4.13 -12.22 2.45
N LEU A 237 -4.57 -12.97 3.47
CA LEU A 237 -4.95 -12.44 4.78
C LEU A 237 -3.89 -11.46 5.35
N TYR A 238 -2.62 -11.80 5.27
CA TYR A 238 -1.55 -10.96 5.82
C TYR A 238 -1.38 -9.66 5.04
N ARG A 239 -1.62 -9.68 3.72
CA ARG A 239 -1.66 -8.46 2.91
C ARG A 239 -2.86 -7.58 3.27
N PHE A 240 -4.01 -8.18 3.61
CA PHE A 240 -5.17 -7.40 4.11
C PHE A 240 -4.89 -6.79 5.49
N ALA A 241 -4.14 -7.48 6.35
CA ALA A 241 -3.69 -6.92 7.61
C ALA A 241 -2.70 -5.76 7.39
N ASP A 242 -1.74 -5.92 6.48
CA ASP A 242 -0.78 -4.86 6.10
C ASP A 242 -1.47 -3.65 5.48
N PHE A 243 -2.54 -3.84 4.70
CA PHE A 243 -3.32 -2.72 4.17
C PHE A 243 -3.79 -1.78 5.30
N ASN A 244 -4.26 -2.37 6.40
CA ASN A 244 -4.75 -1.64 7.56
C ASN A 244 -3.64 -1.15 8.50
N ALA A 245 -2.56 -1.92 8.66
CA ALA A 245 -1.51 -1.67 9.65
C ALA A 245 -0.23 -1.03 9.08
N GLY A 246 -0.11 -0.94 7.76
CA GLY A 246 1.10 -0.50 7.05
C GLY A 246 1.84 -1.66 6.37
N TRP A 247 2.60 -1.33 5.32
CA TRP A 247 3.37 -2.31 4.56
C TRP A 247 4.30 -3.14 5.45
N TYR A 248 4.25 -4.45 5.26
CA TYR A 248 5.02 -5.46 5.98
C TYR A 248 4.72 -5.59 7.48
N ALA A 249 3.65 -5.00 7.99
CA ALA A 249 3.28 -5.10 9.41
C ALA A 249 3.16 -6.56 9.88
N SER A 250 2.59 -7.45 9.06
CA SER A 250 2.42 -8.88 9.40
C SER A 250 3.76 -9.63 9.48
N ARG A 251 4.69 -9.35 8.57
CA ARG A 251 6.07 -9.86 8.64
C ARG A 251 6.79 -9.34 9.87
N ASN A 252 6.67 -8.04 10.14
CA ASN A 252 7.35 -7.40 11.26
C ASN A 252 6.79 -7.89 12.60
N ALA A 253 5.48 -8.15 12.70
CA ALA A 253 4.86 -8.78 13.85
C ALA A 253 5.41 -10.21 14.07
N ALA A 254 5.70 -10.95 12.99
CA ALA A 254 6.32 -12.27 13.09
C ALA A 254 7.77 -12.18 13.59
N PHE A 255 8.52 -11.18 13.11
CA PHE A 255 9.85 -10.86 13.64
C PHE A 255 9.79 -10.50 15.14
N GLN A 256 8.83 -9.69 15.58
CA GLN A 256 8.63 -9.38 17.01
C GLN A 256 8.31 -10.64 17.84
N ALA A 257 7.54 -11.59 17.28
CA ALA A 257 7.26 -12.86 17.95
C ALA A 257 8.53 -13.73 18.10
N ALA A 258 9.33 -13.83 17.03
CA ALA A 258 10.62 -14.52 17.06
C ALA A 258 11.60 -13.83 18.03
N LEU A 259 11.67 -12.49 18.01
CA LEU A 259 12.51 -11.70 18.91
C LEU A 259 12.10 -11.89 20.38
N SER A 260 10.80 -11.92 20.65
CA SER A 260 10.27 -12.21 21.99
C SER A 260 10.71 -13.59 22.47
N ALA A 261 10.64 -14.60 21.61
CA ALA A 261 11.09 -15.95 21.94
C ALA A 261 12.62 -16.02 22.13
N ALA A 262 13.40 -15.35 21.28
CA ALA A 262 14.86 -15.34 21.34
C ALA A 262 15.38 -14.65 22.62
N THR A 263 14.74 -13.57 23.05
CA THR A 263 15.17 -12.74 24.19
C THR A 263 14.49 -13.10 25.50
N GLY A 264 13.26 -13.60 25.48
CA GLY A 264 12.38 -13.75 26.65
C GLY A 264 11.66 -12.44 27.03
N VAL A 265 11.80 -11.37 26.25
CA VAL A 265 11.07 -10.11 26.45
C VAL A 265 9.69 -10.23 25.80
N LYS A 266 8.63 -9.87 26.51
CA LYS A 266 7.29 -9.82 25.93
C LYS A 266 7.13 -8.54 25.10
N LEU A 267 6.99 -8.66 23.78
CA LEU A 267 6.72 -7.53 22.89
C LEU A 267 5.24 -7.47 22.51
N ALA A 268 4.77 -6.26 22.18
CA ALA A 268 3.58 -6.11 21.36
C ALA A 268 3.91 -6.62 19.95
N LEU A 269 2.96 -7.33 19.32
CA LEU A 269 3.10 -7.82 17.96
C LEU A 269 2.36 -6.88 17.00
N ASP A 270 2.72 -5.61 17.03
CA ASP A 270 2.06 -4.54 16.26
C ASP A 270 2.73 -4.27 14.91
N GLY A 271 3.91 -4.84 14.65
CA GLY A 271 4.68 -4.62 13.42
C GLY A 271 5.59 -3.39 13.46
N ASP A 272 5.54 -2.60 14.53
CA ASP A 272 6.39 -1.42 14.69
C ASP A 272 7.78 -1.79 15.24
N LEU A 273 8.77 -1.72 14.36
CA LEU A 273 10.14 -2.08 14.72
C LEU A 273 10.89 -0.93 15.41
N ILE A 274 10.52 0.31 15.12
CA ILE A 274 11.16 1.53 15.61
C ILE A 274 10.13 2.62 15.93
N ILE A 275 10.56 3.64 16.69
CA ILE A 275 9.81 4.89 16.82
C ILE A 275 10.17 5.78 15.63
N HIS A 276 9.26 5.92 14.66
CA HIS A 276 9.46 6.76 13.49
C HIS A 276 9.65 8.24 13.88
N GLY A 277 10.57 8.92 13.18
CA GLY A 277 10.90 10.32 13.46
C GLY A 277 11.61 10.56 14.80
N SER A 278 12.04 9.51 15.50
CA SER A 278 12.77 9.62 16.77
C SER A 278 14.05 8.80 16.76
N SER A 279 15.11 9.35 17.36
CA SER A 279 16.36 8.62 17.66
C SER A 279 16.24 7.74 18.91
N ARG A 280 15.12 7.83 19.65
CA ARG A 280 14.86 6.98 20.82
C ARG A 280 14.55 5.55 20.39
N ALA A 281 15.13 4.59 21.09
CA ALA A 281 14.85 3.18 20.89
C ALA A 281 13.46 2.82 21.43
N GLY A 282 12.66 2.16 20.60
CA GLY A 282 11.40 1.53 21.01
C GLY A 282 11.62 0.21 21.74
N GLN A 283 10.54 -0.43 22.21
CA GLN A 283 10.63 -1.72 22.92
C GLN A 283 11.23 -2.83 22.04
N THR A 284 10.80 -2.91 20.78
CA THR A 284 11.35 -3.86 19.78
C THR A 284 12.86 -3.67 19.62
N GLU A 285 13.30 -2.44 19.39
CA GLU A 285 14.71 -2.11 19.24
C GLU A 285 15.53 -2.41 20.51
N MET A 286 15.04 -2.05 21.69
CA MET A 286 15.71 -2.38 22.95
C MET A 286 15.84 -3.90 23.16
N ALA A 287 14.83 -4.69 22.77
CA ALA A 287 14.92 -6.14 22.82
C ALA A 287 15.96 -6.69 21.82
N ALA A 288 16.00 -6.15 20.59
CA ALA A 288 16.99 -6.53 19.58
C ALA A 288 18.42 -6.22 20.05
N ARG A 289 18.64 -5.04 20.65
CA ARG A 289 19.94 -4.63 21.22
C ARG A 289 20.48 -5.61 22.27
N ARG A 290 19.63 -6.33 23.01
CA ARG A 290 20.07 -7.39 23.95
C ARG A 290 20.76 -8.57 23.26
N LEU A 291 20.48 -8.78 21.97
CA LEU A 291 21.14 -9.82 21.18
C LEU A 291 22.48 -9.35 20.59
N GLY A 292 22.77 -8.03 20.59
CA GLY A 292 23.96 -7.44 19.98
C GLY A 292 25.27 -8.16 20.29
N PRO A 293 25.63 -8.42 21.58
CA PRO A 293 26.85 -9.14 21.92
C PRO A 293 26.92 -10.56 21.34
N ARG A 294 25.79 -11.26 21.22
CA ARG A 294 25.71 -12.62 20.67
C ARG A 294 25.74 -12.63 19.14
N LEU A 295 25.25 -11.56 18.52
CA LEU A 295 25.20 -11.37 17.08
C LEU A 295 26.45 -10.67 16.53
N ASN A 296 27.35 -10.19 17.40
CA ASN A 296 28.44 -9.30 17.04
C ASN A 296 27.96 -8.06 16.24
N MET A 297 26.84 -7.48 16.66
CA MET A 297 26.24 -6.28 16.06
C MET A 297 26.25 -5.13 17.06
N SER A 298 26.67 -3.95 16.60
CA SER A 298 26.52 -2.69 17.31
C SER A 298 25.06 -2.23 17.34
N GLU A 299 24.72 -1.36 18.29
CA GLU A 299 23.37 -0.78 18.36
C GLU A 299 22.98 -0.02 17.07
N ALA A 300 23.96 0.60 16.41
CA ALA A 300 23.74 1.34 15.17
C ALA A 300 23.46 0.39 13.98
N GLU A 301 24.11 -0.77 13.92
CA GLU A 301 23.81 -1.81 12.93
C GLU A 301 22.40 -2.38 13.13
N ILE A 302 22.03 -2.64 14.39
CA ILE A 302 20.67 -3.10 14.73
C ILE A 302 19.64 -2.06 14.32
N ARG A 303 19.85 -0.78 14.65
CA ARG A 303 18.94 0.31 14.26
C ARG A 303 18.78 0.39 12.74
N ARG A 304 19.89 0.38 11.98
CA ARG A 304 19.86 0.42 10.51
C ARG A 304 19.14 -0.78 9.89
N ALA A 305 19.22 -1.95 10.52
CA ALA A 305 18.47 -3.12 10.07
C ALA A 305 16.97 -2.94 10.33
N LEU A 306 16.57 -2.51 11.53
CA LEU A 306 15.16 -2.29 11.89
C LEU A 306 14.51 -1.15 11.08
N GLU A 307 15.27 -0.13 10.69
CA GLU A 307 14.82 0.96 9.82
C GLU A 307 14.40 0.48 8.42
N ARG A 308 14.88 -0.68 7.98
CA ARG A 308 14.44 -1.33 6.73
C ARG A 308 13.09 -2.02 6.86
N GLY A 309 12.48 -2.02 8.04
CA GLY A 309 11.23 -2.73 8.34
C GLY A 309 10.05 -2.44 7.43
N THR A 310 10.05 -1.31 6.70
CA THR A 310 9.02 -0.95 5.72
C THR A 310 9.36 -1.37 4.29
N GLY A 311 10.51 -2.01 4.07
CA GLY A 311 10.98 -2.48 2.77
C GLY A 311 11.06 -4.01 2.69
N GLU A 312 11.16 -4.52 1.46
CA GLU A 312 11.40 -5.94 1.15
C GLU A 312 12.69 -6.43 1.80
N ASP A 313 13.74 -5.61 1.77
CA ASP A 313 15.11 -6.01 2.08
C ASP A 313 15.36 -6.31 3.57
N PHE A 314 14.43 -5.97 4.46
CA PHE A 314 14.55 -6.31 5.88
C PHE A 314 14.71 -7.82 6.12
N GLU A 315 14.00 -8.65 5.36
CA GLU A 315 14.06 -10.11 5.52
C GLU A 315 15.43 -10.70 5.14
N ARG A 316 16.25 -9.92 4.42
CA ARG A 316 17.62 -10.26 4.01
C ARG A 316 18.69 -9.69 4.94
N THR A 317 18.31 -9.09 6.06
CA THR A 317 19.26 -8.54 7.02
C THR A 317 19.79 -9.63 7.96
N ASP A 318 21.07 -9.55 8.33
CA ASP A 318 21.68 -10.46 9.31
C ASP A 318 20.90 -10.49 10.63
N LEU A 319 20.36 -9.33 11.06
CA LEU A 319 19.51 -9.24 12.25
C LEU A 319 18.25 -10.11 12.11
N TYR A 320 17.55 -10.02 10.98
CA TYR A 320 16.33 -10.77 10.73
C TYR A 320 16.60 -12.28 10.79
N GLU A 321 17.54 -12.75 9.97
CA GLU A 321 17.87 -14.18 9.88
C GLU A 321 18.35 -14.73 11.22
N ALA A 322 19.21 -13.99 11.92
CA ALA A 322 19.76 -14.42 13.19
C ALA A 322 18.69 -14.46 14.29
N VAL A 323 17.75 -13.51 14.34
CA VAL A 323 16.63 -13.54 15.31
C VAL A 323 15.78 -14.80 15.12
N PHE A 324 15.40 -15.14 13.90
CA PHE A 324 14.64 -16.36 13.62
C PHE A 324 15.43 -17.62 13.98
N ALA A 325 16.73 -17.68 13.63
CA ALA A 325 17.59 -18.79 14.00
C ALA A 325 17.71 -18.96 15.52
N LEU A 326 17.90 -17.85 16.26
CA LEU A 326 17.97 -17.85 17.72
C LEU A 326 16.67 -18.29 18.38
N ALA A 327 15.53 -17.82 17.87
CA ALA A 327 14.21 -18.20 18.35
C ALA A 327 13.96 -19.72 18.17
N ARG A 328 14.31 -20.25 16.99
CA ARG A 328 14.23 -21.68 16.69
C ARG A 328 15.15 -22.50 17.61
N ASN A 329 16.40 -22.10 17.76
CA ASN A 329 17.36 -22.81 18.61
C ASN A 329 16.94 -22.83 20.09
N ARG A 330 16.27 -21.76 20.57
CA ARG A 330 15.82 -21.66 21.96
C ARG A 330 14.53 -22.45 22.24
N THR A 331 13.63 -22.57 21.26
CA THR A 331 12.29 -23.14 21.47
C THR A 331 12.06 -24.49 20.79
N GLY A 332 12.92 -24.88 19.85
CA GLY A 332 12.72 -26.03 18.96
C GLY A 332 11.62 -25.82 17.90
N LYS A 333 11.00 -24.63 17.83
CA LYS A 333 9.87 -24.34 16.94
C LYS A 333 10.30 -23.56 15.71
N VAL A 334 9.70 -23.84 14.57
CA VAL A 334 9.76 -22.98 13.38
C VAL A 334 8.73 -21.86 13.57
N PHE A 335 9.17 -20.61 13.36
CA PHE A 335 8.29 -19.45 13.43
C PHE A 335 7.74 -19.13 12.04
N PRO A 336 6.46 -18.73 11.93
CA PRO A 336 5.88 -18.31 10.66
C PRO A 336 6.55 -17.02 10.17
N ALA A 337 6.56 -16.81 8.85
CA ALA A 337 7.10 -15.59 8.23
C ALA A 337 6.16 -14.37 8.38
N ALA A 338 4.88 -14.61 8.67
CA ALA A 338 3.87 -13.57 8.90
C ALA A 338 2.89 -14.00 9.99
N VAL A 339 2.45 -13.03 10.80
CA VAL A 339 1.37 -13.20 11.79
C VAL A 339 0.47 -11.98 11.74
N LEU A 340 -0.81 -12.13 12.14
CA LEU A 340 -1.71 -10.99 12.23
C LEU A 340 -1.22 -10.00 13.31
N PRO A 341 -1.06 -8.70 12.98
CA PRO A 341 -0.73 -7.70 13.97
C PRO A 341 -1.80 -7.56 15.06
N GLY A 342 -1.35 -7.49 16.30
CA GLY A 342 -2.17 -7.34 17.50
C GLY A 342 -2.60 -5.91 17.80
N ILE A 343 -3.00 -5.15 16.77
CA ILE A 343 -3.36 -3.73 16.89
C ILE A 343 -4.87 -3.58 17.15
N ARG A 344 -5.22 -2.69 18.09
CA ARG A 344 -6.60 -2.22 18.28
C ARG A 344 -6.84 -1.03 17.37
N LEU A 345 -7.98 -1.03 16.69
CA LEU A 345 -8.38 0.07 15.82
C LEU A 345 -9.03 1.16 16.66
N GLU A 346 -8.48 2.37 16.58
CA GLU A 346 -8.95 3.52 17.33
C GLU A 346 -9.37 4.64 16.38
N SER A 347 -10.58 5.15 16.56
CA SER A 347 -11.11 6.31 15.85
C SER A 347 -12.29 6.88 16.63
N PRO A 348 -12.54 8.21 16.59
CA PRO A 348 -13.75 8.80 17.18
C PRO A 348 -15.06 8.19 16.68
N LYS A 349 -15.03 7.50 15.53
CA LYS A 349 -16.18 6.85 14.90
C LYS A 349 -16.36 5.39 15.36
N ILE A 350 -15.36 4.78 15.99
CA ILE A 350 -15.36 3.38 16.39
C ILE A 350 -15.85 3.26 17.83
N THR A 351 -16.98 2.58 18.01
CA THR A 351 -17.61 2.35 19.34
C THR A 351 -17.41 0.93 19.87
N ARG A 352 -16.77 0.05 19.09
CA ARG A 352 -16.54 -1.37 19.40
C ARG A 352 -15.04 -1.67 19.42
N ASN A 353 -14.63 -2.69 20.17
CA ASN A 353 -13.25 -3.18 20.15
C ASN A 353 -12.98 -3.92 18.82
N LEU A 354 -12.50 -3.19 17.82
CA LEU A 354 -12.07 -3.72 16.51
C LEU A 354 -10.54 -3.87 16.49
N THR A 355 -10.04 -4.82 15.71
CA THR A 355 -8.61 -5.12 15.58
C THR A 355 -8.22 -5.25 14.11
N THR A 356 -6.92 -5.16 13.80
CA THR A 356 -6.41 -5.47 12.46
C THR A 356 -6.75 -6.89 12.03
N ALA A 357 -6.71 -7.86 12.97
CA ALA A 357 -7.17 -9.22 12.71
C ALA A 357 -8.65 -9.27 12.27
N TRP A 358 -9.53 -8.56 12.97
CA TRP A 358 -10.95 -8.46 12.59
C TRP A 358 -11.11 -7.89 11.19
N PHE A 359 -10.37 -6.82 10.85
CA PHE A 359 -10.40 -6.22 9.53
C PHE A 359 -9.97 -7.24 8.46
N ALA A 360 -8.80 -7.84 8.64
CA ALA A 360 -8.22 -8.78 7.70
C ALA A 360 -9.13 -9.99 7.46
N ASP A 361 -9.72 -10.57 8.51
CA ASP A 361 -10.65 -11.71 8.39
C ASP A 361 -11.93 -11.33 7.65
N ARG A 362 -12.44 -10.11 7.85
CA ARG A 362 -13.63 -9.63 7.14
C ARG A 362 -13.36 -9.43 5.66
N VAL A 363 -12.21 -8.86 5.30
CA VAL A 363 -11.73 -8.71 3.92
C VAL A 363 -11.51 -10.08 3.29
N ASP A 364 -10.80 -11.00 3.96
CA ASP A 364 -10.53 -12.36 3.48
C ASP A 364 -11.83 -13.13 3.20
N ALA A 365 -12.85 -12.97 4.05
CA ALA A 365 -14.16 -13.54 3.78
C ALA A 365 -14.82 -12.96 2.51
N ARG A 366 -14.63 -11.66 2.20
CA ARG A 366 -15.14 -11.05 0.95
C ARG A 366 -14.35 -11.53 -0.26
N TRP A 367 -13.03 -11.59 -0.11
CA TRP A 367 -12.11 -12.09 -1.11
C TRP A 367 -12.48 -13.51 -1.52
N LYS A 368 -12.66 -14.43 -0.55
CA LYS A 368 -13.11 -15.80 -0.80
C LYS A 368 -14.44 -15.86 -1.55
N ARG A 369 -15.44 -15.04 -1.17
CA ARG A 369 -16.72 -14.96 -1.90
C ARG A 369 -16.54 -14.47 -3.34
N CYS A 370 -15.62 -13.52 -3.57
CA CYS A 370 -15.28 -13.06 -4.91
C CYS A 370 -14.57 -14.15 -5.72
N MET A 371 -13.61 -14.85 -5.14
CA MET A 371 -12.91 -15.97 -5.77
C MET A 371 -13.87 -17.11 -6.13
N SER A 372 -14.88 -17.38 -5.30
CA SER A 372 -15.94 -18.34 -5.64
C SER A 372 -16.70 -17.91 -6.90
N ARG A 373 -16.99 -16.61 -7.10
CA ARG A 373 -17.59 -16.11 -8.36
C ARG A 373 -16.62 -16.20 -9.54
N ALA A 374 -15.32 -16.10 -9.29
CA ALA A 374 -14.30 -16.24 -10.32
C ALA A 374 -14.18 -17.69 -10.83
N ALA A 375 -14.38 -18.67 -9.94
CA ALA A 375 -14.23 -20.09 -10.23
C ALA A 375 -15.39 -20.72 -11.04
N VAL A 376 -16.59 -20.11 -11.06
CA VAL A 376 -17.76 -20.60 -11.81
C VAL A 376 -17.67 -20.20 -13.30
N ARG A 377 -16.50 -20.36 -13.91
CA ARG A 377 -16.25 -20.02 -15.31
C ARG A 377 -16.74 -21.10 -16.26
#